data_AF-A0A523E9H5-F1
#
_entry.id   AF-A0A523E9H5-F1
#
_cell.length_a   1.000
_cell.length_b   1.000
_cell.length_c   1.000
_cell.angle_alpha   90.00
_cell.angle_beta   90.00
_cell.angle_gamma   90.00
#
_symmetry.space_group_name_H-M   'P 1'
#
loop_
_entity.id
_entity.type
_entity.pdbx_description
1 polymer ?
#
loop_
_entity_poly.entity_id
_entity_poly.type
_entity_poly.pdbx_seq_one_letter_code
_entity_poly.pdbx_strand_id
1 'polypeptide(L)'
;MSRDYEESDGRAAGTQGRGIVGRDESLTVLSEALKSTSERGVLATVSGEPGIGKTTLVDAFLKDVDGAAIGRGRCSERLAGTEAYLPILECLESLEASSEATAALLARVAPGWKQQLEGHFDASLVQEKLKRELSALLHEASQSQRVILVPEDVQTVLSRMSFPK
;
A
#
# COMPACT_ATOMS: atom_id res chain seq x y z
N MET A 1 67.52 14.91 5.78
CA MET A 1 66.75 15.66 4.77
C MET A 1 65.35 15.08 4.76
N SER A 2 64.36 15.89 5.19
CA SER A 2 62.90 15.77 5.02
C SER A 2 62.18 14.56 5.65
N ARG A 3 61.39 14.80 6.73
CA ARG A 3 59.89 14.91 6.76
C ARG A 3 59.19 13.56 6.58
N ASP A 4 58.11 13.16 7.25
CA ASP A 4 57.21 13.72 8.25
C ASP A 4 56.16 12.60 8.56
N TYR A 5 55.56 12.64 9.75
CA TYR A 5 54.21 12.18 10.14
C TYR A 5 53.83 10.70 10.31
N GLU A 6 53.31 10.45 11.52
CA GLU A 6 52.39 9.38 11.97
C GLU A 6 51.21 9.14 11.01
N GLU A 7 50.72 7.90 10.92
CA GLU A 7 49.36 7.55 11.43
C GLU A 7 49.14 6.03 11.41
N SER A 8 48.56 5.55 12.50
CA SER A 8 48.26 4.19 12.90
C SER A 8 46.97 3.61 12.31
N ASP A 9 46.82 2.29 12.49
CA ASP A 9 45.55 1.54 12.56
C ASP A 9 44.84 1.31 11.22
N GLY A 10 44.41 0.10 10.84
CA GLY A 10 43.80 -0.93 11.65
C GLY A 10 42.43 -1.22 11.05
N ARG A 11 42.21 -2.43 10.51
CA ARG A 11 40.90 -3.12 10.53
C ARG A 11 40.92 -4.46 9.80
N ALA A 12 40.77 -5.51 10.61
CA ALA A 12 39.98 -6.68 10.24
C ALA A 12 38.58 -6.56 10.87
N ALA A 13 37.60 -7.16 10.19
CA ALA A 13 36.28 -7.60 10.66
C ALA A 13 35.14 -6.57 10.84
N GLY A 14 33.97 -6.88 10.25
CA GLY A 14 32.69 -6.32 10.67
C GLY A 14 31.60 -6.19 9.60
N THR A 15 31.16 -7.28 8.98
CA THR A 15 29.83 -7.34 8.34
C THR A 15 28.79 -7.44 9.45
N GLN A 16 28.04 -6.37 9.75
CA GLN A 16 26.67 -6.39 10.31
C GLN A 16 26.11 -4.95 10.42
N GLY A 17 24.91 -4.72 9.86
CA GLY A 17 24.02 -3.61 10.22
C GLY A 17 24.30 -2.23 9.63
N ARG A 18 24.15 -2.04 8.31
CA ARG A 18 23.86 -0.70 7.77
C ARG A 18 22.41 -0.34 8.11
N GLY A 19 22.21 0.25 9.29
CA GLY A 19 20.97 0.95 9.62
C GLY A 19 20.68 1.99 8.54
N ILE A 20 19.52 1.87 7.90
CA ILE A 20 19.02 2.86 6.95
C ILE A 20 18.65 4.09 7.78
N VAL A 21 19.55 5.08 7.81
CA VAL A 21 19.27 6.41 8.38
C VAL A 21 18.04 6.97 7.67
N GLY A 22 17.01 7.37 8.43
CA GLY A 22 15.73 7.87 7.90
C GLY A 22 14.57 6.86 7.89
N ARG A 23 14.80 5.58 8.25
CA ARG A 23 13.70 4.60 8.38
C ARG A 23 12.77 4.93 9.54
N ASP A 24 13.32 5.32 10.68
CA ASP A 24 12.53 5.70 11.86
C ASP A 24 11.71 6.97 11.59
N GLU A 25 12.28 7.93 10.86
CA GLU A 25 11.56 9.13 10.41
C GLU A 25 10.44 8.78 9.44
N SER A 26 10.70 7.89 8.47
CA SER A 26 9.68 7.44 7.51
C SER A 26 8.54 6.67 8.18
N LEU A 27 8.85 5.81 9.15
CA LEU A 27 7.84 5.11 9.96
C LEU A 27 7.04 6.12 10.79
N THR A 28 7.70 7.10 11.41
CA THR A 28 7.03 8.17 12.16
C THR A 28 6.03 8.92 11.30
N VAL A 29 6.41 9.31 10.07
CA VAL A 29 5.51 9.98 9.12
C VAL A 29 4.29 9.12 8.79
N LEU A 30 4.47 7.82 8.51
CA LEU A 30 3.36 6.91 8.23
C LEU A 30 2.44 6.72 9.45
N SER A 31 3.02 6.61 10.65
CA SER A 31 2.26 6.50 11.90
C SER A 31 1.48 7.78 12.22
N GLU A 32 2.05 8.96 11.97
CA GLU A 32 1.35 10.24 12.13
C GLU A 32 0.23 10.41 11.10
N ALA A 33 0.47 10.00 9.85
CA ALA A 33 -0.55 9.97 8.81
C ALA A 33 -1.72 9.04 9.17
N LEU A 34 -1.44 7.88 9.78
CA LEU A 34 -2.50 6.99 10.27
C LEU A 34 -3.26 7.60 11.47
N LYS A 35 -2.58 8.32 12.37
CA LYS A 35 -3.23 8.97 13.51
C LYS A 35 -4.18 10.09 13.08
N SER A 36 -3.90 10.77 11.97
CA SER A 36 -4.75 11.86 11.46
C SER A 36 -6.03 11.37 10.75
N THR A 37 -6.20 10.05 10.56
CA THR A 37 -7.38 9.50 9.87
C THR A 37 -8.67 9.54 10.67
N SER A 38 -8.67 10.13 11.88
CA SER A 38 -9.88 10.28 12.70
C SER A 38 -10.93 11.19 12.06
N GLU A 39 -10.51 12.11 11.17
CA GLU A 39 -11.41 13.08 10.53
C GLU A 39 -11.63 12.81 9.04
N ARG A 40 -10.60 12.33 8.32
CA ARG A 40 -10.66 12.05 6.87
C ARG A 40 -9.71 10.91 6.50
N GLY A 41 -10.02 10.20 5.42
CA GLY A 41 -9.07 9.23 4.84
C GLY A 41 -7.79 9.93 4.35
N VAL A 42 -6.66 9.26 4.48
CA VAL A 42 -5.35 9.77 4.05
C VAL A 42 -4.78 8.84 2.97
N LEU A 43 -4.20 9.44 1.94
CA LEU A 43 -3.39 8.74 0.94
C LEU A 43 -1.91 9.03 1.22
N ALA A 44 -1.13 7.99 1.48
CA ALA A 44 0.32 8.08 1.68
C ALA A 44 1.04 7.34 0.54
N THR A 45 2.06 7.98 -0.02
CA THR A 45 2.87 7.40 -1.10
C THR A 45 4.30 7.17 -0.61
N VAL A 46 4.77 5.93 -0.71
CA VAL A 46 6.16 5.57 -0.44
C VAL A 46 6.90 5.47 -1.77
N SER A 47 7.80 6.42 -2.04
CA SER A 47 8.63 6.47 -3.23
C SER A 47 10.12 6.32 -2.88
N GLY A 48 10.93 5.98 -3.88
CA GLY A 48 12.37 5.77 -3.70
C GLY A 48 12.95 4.80 -4.73
N GLU A 49 14.27 4.71 -4.75
CA GLU A 49 15.00 3.90 -5.73
C GLU A 49 14.59 2.41 -5.72
N PRO A 50 14.68 1.72 -6.86
CA PRO A 50 14.55 0.26 -6.90
C PRO A 50 15.48 -0.39 -5.87
N GLY A 51 14.96 -1.33 -5.09
CA GLY A 51 15.76 -2.05 -4.09
C GLY A 51 16.05 -1.28 -2.78
N ILE A 52 15.61 -0.03 -2.61
CA ILE A 52 15.86 0.74 -1.36
C ILE A 52 15.11 0.20 -0.12
N GLY A 53 14.23 -0.80 -0.29
CA GLY A 53 13.48 -1.43 0.80
C GLY A 53 12.11 -0.81 1.09
N LYS A 54 11.43 -0.21 0.10
CA LYS A 54 10.08 0.37 0.23
C LYS A 54 9.06 -0.64 0.78
N THR A 55 9.01 -1.84 0.22
CA THR A 55 8.14 -2.92 0.71
C THR A 55 8.48 -3.29 2.16
N THR A 56 9.76 -3.36 2.50
CA THR A 56 10.23 -3.64 3.87
C THR A 56 9.86 -2.52 4.87
N LEU A 57 9.78 -1.26 4.43
CA LEU A 57 9.28 -0.15 5.23
C LEU A 57 7.77 -0.29 5.49
N VAL A 58 6.98 -0.53 4.43
CA VAL A 58 5.53 -0.72 4.54
C VAL A 58 5.19 -1.94 5.41
N ASP A 59 5.95 -3.03 5.26
CA ASP A 59 5.82 -4.22 6.10
C ASP A 59 6.08 -3.94 7.57
N ALA A 60 7.11 -3.15 7.89
CA ALA A 60 7.40 -2.78 9.26
C ALA A 60 6.30 -1.89 9.84
N PHE A 61 5.85 -0.88 9.08
CA PHE A 61 4.74 -0.03 9.49
C PHE A 61 3.48 -0.85 9.78
N LEU A 62 3.08 -1.75 8.89
CA LEU A 62 1.86 -2.54 9.07
C LEU A 62 1.93 -3.56 10.22
N LYS A 63 3.12 -4.02 10.59
CA LYS A 63 3.30 -4.87 11.79
C LYS A 63 2.99 -4.14 13.09
N ASP A 64 3.20 -2.83 13.12
CA ASP A 64 2.97 -1.99 14.30
C ASP A 64 1.55 -1.42 14.35
N VAL A 65 0.68 -1.79 13.39
CA VAL A 65 -0.73 -1.36 13.37
C VAL A 65 -1.63 -2.45 13.94
N ASP A 66 -2.17 -2.19 15.13
CA ASP A 66 -3.15 -3.06 15.77
C ASP A 66 -4.60 -2.73 15.37
N GLY A 67 -5.41 -3.77 15.22
CA GLY A 67 -6.87 -3.66 15.05
C GLY A 67 -7.32 -3.02 13.74
N ALA A 68 -6.48 -3.09 12.69
CA ALA A 68 -6.85 -2.64 11.36
C ALA A 68 -7.15 -3.82 10.43
N ALA A 69 -8.17 -3.66 9.60
CA ALA A 69 -8.39 -4.51 8.44
C ALA A 69 -7.43 -4.08 7.32
N ILE A 70 -6.55 -4.99 6.90
CA ILE A 70 -5.49 -4.70 5.94
C ILE A 70 -5.79 -5.45 4.64
N GLY A 71 -5.96 -4.70 3.55
CA GLY A 71 -6.04 -5.24 2.19
C GLY A 71 -4.74 -4.96 1.44
N ARG A 72 -4.06 -5.98 0.92
CA ARG A 72 -2.84 -5.82 0.12
C ARG A 72 -3.02 -6.30 -1.30
N GLY A 73 -2.65 -5.46 -2.25
CA GLY A 73 -2.54 -5.80 -3.66
C GLY A 73 -1.08 -5.87 -4.08
N ARG A 74 -0.71 -6.90 -4.84
CA ARG A 74 0.61 -7.05 -5.44
C ARG A 74 0.43 -6.96 -6.93
N CYS A 75 0.78 -5.83 -7.57
CA CYS A 75 0.61 -5.63 -9.01
C CYS A 75 1.05 -6.86 -9.83
N SER A 76 0.12 -7.77 -10.11
CA SER A 76 0.40 -8.99 -10.82
C SER A 76 0.10 -8.72 -12.29
N GLU A 77 1.03 -9.06 -13.18
CA GLU A 77 0.85 -9.00 -14.64
C GLU A 77 -0.26 -9.96 -15.17
N ARG A 78 -1.02 -10.62 -14.27
CA ARG A 78 -1.88 -11.77 -14.58
C ARG A 78 -3.21 -11.43 -15.24
N LEU A 79 -3.65 -10.17 -15.25
CA LEU A 79 -4.97 -9.78 -15.74
C LEU A 79 -4.88 -8.62 -16.75
N ALA A 80 -4.27 -8.89 -17.91
CA ALA A 80 -4.30 -7.96 -19.04
C ALA A 80 -5.76 -7.72 -19.49
N GLY A 81 -6.32 -6.55 -19.15
CA GLY A 81 -7.68 -6.14 -19.52
C GLY A 81 -8.40 -5.23 -18.51
N THR A 82 -8.09 -5.36 -17.21
CA THR A 82 -8.65 -4.53 -16.12
C THR A 82 -7.59 -3.77 -15.33
N GLU A 83 -6.46 -3.50 -15.98
CA GLU A 83 -5.20 -2.98 -15.44
C GLU A 83 -5.37 -1.77 -14.49
N ALA A 84 -6.36 -0.91 -14.71
CA ALA A 84 -6.59 0.28 -13.88
C ALA A 84 -7.07 -0.03 -12.45
N TYR A 85 -7.71 -1.18 -12.23
CA TYR A 85 -8.30 -1.55 -10.94
C TYR A 85 -7.71 -2.81 -10.32
N LEU A 86 -6.77 -3.49 -10.99
CA LEU A 86 -6.15 -4.72 -10.44
C LEU A 86 -5.56 -4.55 -9.04
N PRO A 87 -4.75 -3.51 -8.76
CA PRO A 87 -4.19 -3.37 -7.41
C PRO A 87 -5.29 -3.20 -6.36
N ILE A 88 -6.42 -2.59 -6.72
CA ILE A 88 -7.58 -2.43 -5.83
C ILE A 88 -8.32 -3.76 -5.67
N LEU A 89 -8.52 -4.52 -6.73
CA LEU A 89 -9.16 -5.84 -6.67
C LEU A 89 -8.38 -6.78 -5.74
N GLU A 90 -7.05 -6.84 -5.90
CA GLU A 90 -6.21 -7.66 -5.02
C GLU A 90 -6.26 -7.17 -3.57
N CYS A 91 -6.28 -5.85 -3.34
CA CYS A 91 -6.50 -5.30 -2.00
C CYS A 91 -7.84 -5.74 -1.41
N LEU A 92 -8.92 -5.70 -2.20
CA LEU A 92 -10.26 -6.08 -1.76
C LEU A 92 -10.37 -7.59 -1.53
N GLU A 93 -9.72 -8.42 -2.36
CA GLU A 93 -9.62 -9.87 -2.16
C GLU A 93 -8.90 -10.18 -0.84
N SER A 94 -7.77 -9.53 -0.58
CA SER A 94 -7.04 -9.65 0.68
C SER A 94 -7.87 -9.16 1.87
N LEU A 95 -8.65 -8.10 1.71
CA LEU A 95 -9.51 -7.55 2.75
C LEU A 95 -10.69 -8.48 3.04
N GLU A 96 -11.31 -9.05 2.00
CA GLU A 96 -12.37 -10.05 2.11
C GLU A 96 -11.87 -11.29 2.86
N ALA A 97 -10.68 -11.79 2.51
CA ALA A 97 -10.09 -12.95 3.15
C ALA A 97 -9.69 -12.71 4.63
N SER A 98 -9.63 -11.46 5.09
CA SER A 98 -9.18 -11.12 6.44
C SER A 98 -10.20 -11.45 7.53
N SER A 99 -11.51 -11.40 7.23
CA SER A 99 -12.57 -11.76 8.19
C SER A 99 -13.92 -11.98 7.51
N GLU A 100 -14.79 -12.77 8.15
CA GLU A 100 -16.18 -12.93 7.69
C GLU A 100 -16.95 -11.59 7.72
N ALA A 101 -16.63 -10.71 8.67
CA ALA A 101 -17.25 -9.39 8.79
C ALA A 101 -16.92 -8.48 7.59
N THR A 102 -15.66 -8.46 7.13
CA THR A 102 -15.25 -7.69 5.95
C THR A 102 -15.81 -8.29 4.66
N ALA A 103 -15.89 -9.62 4.55
CA ALA A 103 -16.53 -10.29 3.44
C ALA A 103 -18.03 -9.94 3.33
N ALA A 104 -18.76 -10.03 4.44
CA ALA A 104 -20.18 -9.68 4.49
C ALA A 104 -20.43 -8.19 4.18
N LEU A 105 -19.55 -7.31 4.66
CA LEU A 105 -19.62 -5.88 4.36
C LEU A 105 -19.38 -5.58 2.87
N LEU A 106 -18.36 -6.21 2.26
CA LEU A 106 -18.07 -6.08 0.84
C LEU A 106 -19.26 -6.50 -0.02
N ALA A 107 -19.83 -7.67 0.25
CA ALA A 107 -20.98 -8.19 -0.49
C ALA A 107 -22.22 -7.27 -0.38
N ARG A 108 -22.41 -6.62 0.76
CA ARG A 108 -23.57 -5.74 1.02
C ARG A 108 -23.41 -4.34 0.44
N VAL A 109 -22.23 -3.73 0.58
CA VAL A 109 -22.01 -2.29 0.28
C VAL A 109 -21.40 -2.08 -1.10
N ALA A 110 -20.67 -3.06 -1.61
CA ALA A 110 -19.92 -2.99 -2.84
C ALA A 110 -20.14 -4.24 -3.73
N PRO A 111 -21.40 -4.56 -4.10
CA PRO A 111 -21.73 -5.75 -4.87
C PRO A 111 -21.12 -5.76 -6.28
N GLY A 112 -20.88 -4.59 -6.88
CA GLY A 112 -20.17 -4.49 -8.16
C GLY A 112 -18.71 -4.93 -8.03
N TRP A 113 -18.04 -4.57 -6.94
CA TRP A 113 -16.70 -5.08 -6.65
C TRP A 113 -16.70 -6.58 -6.37
N LYS A 114 -17.69 -7.10 -5.65
CA LYS A 114 -17.82 -8.54 -5.39
C LYS A 114 -17.96 -9.34 -6.69
N GLN A 115 -18.76 -8.87 -7.63
CA GLN A 115 -18.89 -9.46 -8.96
C GLN A 115 -17.56 -9.50 -9.73
N GLN A 116 -16.78 -8.42 -9.66
CA GLN A 116 -15.45 -8.37 -10.30
C GLN A 116 -14.47 -9.39 -9.70
N LEU A 117 -14.48 -9.57 -8.37
CA LEU A 117 -13.66 -10.59 -7.70
C LEU A 117 -14.05 -12.01 -8.10
N GLU A 118 -15.34 -12.26 -8.37
CA GLU A 118 -15.84 -13.55 -8.85
C GLU A 118 -15.58 -13.77 -10.36
N GLY A 119 -14.89 -12.85 -11.03
CA GLY A 119 -14.57 -12.93 -12.45
C GLY A 119 -15.71 -12.49 -13.38
N HIS A 120 -16.79 -11.91 -12.83
CA HIS A 120 -17.87 -11.32 -13.60
C HIS A 120 -17.49 -9.89 -14.01
N PHE A 121 -16.59 -9.79 -15.00
CA PHE A 121 -16.18 -8.52 -15.57
C PHE A 121 -17.29 -7.91 -16.42
N ASP A 122 -18.08 -7.02 -15.80
CA ASP A 122 -19.08 -6.23 -16.50
C ASP A 122 -18.52 -4.86 -16.88
N ALA A 123 -18.17 -4.71 -18.16
CA ALA A 123 -17.70 -3.44 -18.72
C ALA A 123 -18.78 -2.33 -18.72
N SER A 124 -20.04 -2.67 -18.47
CA SER A 124 -21.15 -1.71 -18.30
C SER A 124 -21.19 -1.09 -16.91
N LEU A 125 -20.44 -1.64 -15.94
CA LEU A 125 -20.25 -0.99 -14.65
C LEU A 125 -19.53 0.33 -14.87
N VAL A 126 -20.30 1.41 -14.81
CA VAL A 126 -19.78 2.78 -14.91
C VAL A 126 -18.76 2.97 -13.80
N GLN A 127 -17.55 3.42 -14.13
CA GLN A 127 -16.47 3.68 -13.15
C GLN A 127 -16.96 4.49 -11.94
N GLU A 128 -17.89 5.42 -12.16
CA GLU A 128 -18.55 6.22 -11.12
C GLU A 128 -19.30 5.38 -10.08
N LYS A 129 -19.96 4.29 -10.50
CA LYS A 129 -20.63 3.36 -9.58
C LYS A 129 -19.59 2.63 -8.73
N LEU A 130 -18.55 2.06 -9.34
CA LEU A 130 -17.48 1.37 -8.62
C LEU A 130 -16.76 2.29 -7.64
N LYS A 131 -16.47 3.54 -8.02
CA LYS A 131 -15.89 4.55 -7.12
C LYS A 131 -16.80 4.83 -5.92
N ARG A 132 -18.11 4.99 -6.15
CA ARG A 132 -19.08 5.20 -5.06
C ARG A 132 -19.15 4.00 -4.12
N GLU A 133 -19.18 2.79 -4.66
CA GLU A 133 -19.19 1.56 -3.86
C GLU A 133 -17.91 1.42 -3.03
N LEU A 134 -16.74 1.67 -3.61
CA LEU A 134 -15.47 1.64 -2.88
C LEU A 134 -15.43 2.69 -1.77
N SER A 135 -15.89 3.91 -2.05
CA SER A 135 -15.97 4.97 -1.05
C SER A 135 -16.93 4.62 0.09
N ALA A 136 -18.09 4.04 -0.22
CA ALA A 136 -19.07 3.63 0.77
C ALA A 136 -18.53 2.48 1.64
N LEU A 137 -17.89 1.50 1.02
CA LEU A 137 -17.25 0.38 1.71
C LEU A 137 -16.20 0.87 2.71
N LEU A 138 -15.27 1.72 2.26
CA LEU A 138 -14.21 2.25 3.11
C LEU A 138 -14.77 3.11 4.25
N HIS A 139 -15.79 3.93 3.97
CA HIS A 139 -16.44 4.74 4.98
C HIS A 139 -17.12 3.88 6.04
N GLU A 140 -17.92 2.88 5.64
CA GLU A 140 -18.64 2.02 6.59
C GLU A 140 -17.68 1.14 7.39
N ALA A 141 -16.67 0.57 6.74
CA ALA A 141 -15.64 -0.21 7.41
C ALA A 141 -14.87 0.64 8.44
N SER A 142 -14.56 1.90 8.11
CA SER A 142 -13.90 2.84 9.01
C SER A 142 -14.69 3.19 10.28
N GLN A 143 -16.02 2.99 10.29
CA GLN A 143 -16.84 3.19 11.48
C GLN A 143 -16.63 2.10 12.53
N SER A 144 -16.23 0.90 12.10
CA SER A 144 -16.10 -0.27 12.98
C SER A 144 -14.65 -0.57 13.35
N GLN A 145 -13.71 -0.31 12.43
CA GLN A 145 -12.28 -0.57 12.62
C GLN A 145 -11.46 0.28 11.66
N ARG A 146 -10.15 0.38 11.90
CA ARG A 146 -9.26 1.04 10.93
C ARG A 146 -9.17 0.18 9.67
N VAL A 147 -9.08 0.82 8.50
CA VAL A 147 -8.90 0.11 7.23
C VAL A 147 -7.68 0.68 6.52
N ILE A 148 -6.80 -0.20 6.06
CA ILE A 148 -5.62 0.18 5.29
C ILE A 148 -5.59 -0.64 4.01
N LEU A 149 -5.59 0.04 2.86
CA LEU A 149 -5.35 -0.58 1.56
C LEU A 149 -3.93 -0.26 1.10
N VAL A 150 -3.19 -1.28 0.71
CA VAL A 150 -1.81 -1.15 0.20
C VAL A 150 -1.75 -1.74 -1.20
N PRO A 151 -2.05 -0.94 -2.24
CA PRO A 151 -1.78 -1.33 -3.62
C PRO A 151 -0.29 -1.16 -3.89
N GLU A 152 0.44 -2.27 -4.00
CA GLU A 152 1.86 -2.24 -4.38
C GLU A 152 2.02 -2.00 -5.89
N ASP A 153 3.09 -1.28 -6.27
CA ASP A 153 3.53 -1.02 -7.65
C ASP A 153 2.54 -0.25 -8.57
N VAL A 154 2.05 0.90 -8.09
CA VAL A 154 1.20 1.81 -8.88
C VAL A 154 2.00 2.57 -9.98
N GLN A 155 3.29 2.30 -10.16
CA GLN A 155 4.14 3.02 -11.12
C GLN A 155 3.64 2.88 -12.57
N THR A 156 2.96 1.80 -12.90
CA THR A 156 2.43 1.53 -14.25
C THR A 156 1.20 2.38 -14.61
N VAL A 157 0.40 2.83 -13.64
CA VAL A 157 -0.85 3.58 -13.92
C VAL A 157 -0.55 5.06 -14.24
N LEU A 158 0.41 5.68 -13.55
CA LEU A 158 0.70 7.11 -13.74
C LEU A 158 1.44 7.40 -15.06
N SER A 159 2.26 6.45 -15.56
CA SER A 159 2.96 6.62 -16.85
C SER A 159 2.01 6.60 -18.06
N ARG A 160 0.80 6.03 -17.94
CA ARG A 160 -0.18 5.93 -19.02
C ARG A 160 -1.27 7.01 -18.98
N MET A 161 -1.35 7.80 -17.91
CA MET A 161 -2.25 8.95 -17.79
C MET A 161 -1.59 10.27 -18.19
N SER A 162 -0.72 10.25 -19.21
CA SER A 162 -0.27 11.49 -19.85
C SER A 162 -1.45 12.12 -20.58
N PHE A 163 -2.07 13.11 -19.94
CA PHE A 163 -3.05 13.96 -20.60
C PHE A 163 -2.40 14.61 -21.83
N PRO A 164 -2.98 14.48 -23.04
CA PRO A 164 -2.52 15.29 -24.17
C PRO A 164 -2.69 16.77 -23.83
N LYS A 165 -1.67 17.56 -24.20
CA LYS A 165 -1.62 19.01 -24.00
C LYS A 165 -2.83 19.74 -24.58
#